data_AF-A0A820GMH0-F1
#
_entry.id   AF-A0A820GMH0-F1
#
_cell.length_a   1.000
_cell.length_b   1.000
_cell.length_c   1.000
_cell.angle_alpha   90.00
_cell.angle_beta   90.00
_cell.angle_gamma   90.00
#
_symmetry.space_group_name_H-M   'P 1'
#
loop_
_entity.id
_entity.type
_entity.pdbx_description
1 polymer ?
#
loop_
_entity_poly.entity_id
_entity_poly.type
_entity_poly.pdbx_seq_one_letter_code
_entity_poly.pdbx_strand_id
1 'polypeptide(L)'
;ANIKVLPSIFNAVILCAVLSVGNSSVYGASRTLCALAECDQAPKILAYIDRKGRPLSAVALSMFLGFMAYINCANVGPQVFNWLLALSGLSSFFTWGSICACHIMFRLAWKQQGHTLEELIFVAPFGIWGSVVGLALNILCLIAQFYIAVFPQNGQPNAEGFFQAYLAAPIVLLMYILWKILKRSPFMRPSTIDLKTGRRLIDTSQFIEEERAERMSWPLWKRFYYKLC
;
A
#
# COMPACT_ATOMS: atom_id res chain seq x y z
N ALA A 1 26.00 24.52 23.85
CA ALA A 1 25.26 24.06 25.04
C ALA A 1 25.23 22.54 25.05
N ASN A 2 25.82 21.89 26.06
CA ASN A 2 25.96 20.43 26.14
C ASN A 2 24.94 19.87 27.15
N ILE A 3 23.67 19.77 26.74
CA ILE A 3 22.58 19.31 27.61
C ILE A 3 22.64 17.77 27.66
N LYS A 4 23.23 17.22 28.73
CA LYS A 4 23.46 15.77 28.91
C LYS A 4 22.19 14.90 28.81
N VAL A 5 21.02 15.46 29.11
CA VAL A 5 19.74 14.73 29.12
C VAL A 5 19.09 14.66 27.74
N LEU A 6 19.45 15.57 26.82
CA LEU A 6 18.81 15.71 25.52
C LEU A 6 18.86 14.41 24.68
N PRO A 7 19.98 13.68 24.59
CA PRO A 7 20.02 12.40 23.86
C PRO A 7 19.08 11.32 24.44
N SER A 8 18.90 11.30 25.77
CA SER A 8 18.02 10.33 26.42
C SER A 8 16.54 10.61 26.10
N ILE A 9 16.16 11.89 26.03
CA ILE A 9 14.81 12.30 25.62
C ILE A 9 14.55 11.87 24.17
N PHE A 10 15.49 12.14 23.26
CA PHE A 10 15.35 11.71 21.86
C PHE A 10 15.22 10.20 21.72
N ASN A 11 16.04 9.42 22.44
CA ASN A 11 15.94 7.97 22.41
C ASN A 11 14.59 7.46 22.94
N ALA A 12 14.06 8.06 24.01
CA ALA A 12 12.74 7.70 24.53
C ALA A 12 11.62 7.99 23.50
N VAL A 13 11.67 9.15 22.84
CA VAL A 13 10.71 9.51 21.79
C VAL A 13 10.80 8.57 20.60
N ILE A 14 12.01 8.25 20.14
CA ILE A 14 12.23 7.29 19.05
C ILE A 14 11.68 5.91 19.42
N LEU A 15 11.93 5.44 20.65
CA LEU A 15 11.41 4.16 21.12
C LEU A 15 9.87 4.13 21.09
N CYS A 16 9.22 5.17 21.61
CA CYS A 16 7.76 5.30 21.54
C CYS A 16 7.23 5.31 20.10
N ALA A 17 7.90 6.04 19.21
CA ALA A 17 7.51 6.10 17.79
C ALA A 17 7.66 4.73 17.09
N VAL A 18 8.77 4.03 17.34
CA VAL A 18 9.04 2.69 16.76
C VAL A 18 8.06 1.65 17.28
N LEU A 19 7.71 1.67 18.57
CA LEU A 19 6.68 0.78 19.13
C LEU A 19 5.30 1.03 18.52
N SER A 20 4.93 2.30 18.32
CA SER A 20 3.66 2.69 17.72
C SER A 20 3.54 2.23 16.26
N VAL A 21 4.57 2.49 15.43
CA VAL A 21 4.58 2.03 14.04
C VAL A 21 4.62 0.51 13.96
N GLY A 22 5.39 -0.17 14.82
CA GLY A 22 5.45 -1.63 14.87
C GLY A 22 4.09 -2.28 15.12
N ASN A 23 3.34 -1.79 16.12
CA ASN A 23 1.99 -2.28 16.39
C ASN A 23 1.03 -2.04 15.20
N SER A 24 1.11 -0.86 14.58
CA SER A 24 0.27 -0.49 13.44
C SER A 24 0.60 -1.33 12.20
N SER A 25 1.88 -1.62 11.94
CA SER A 25 2.33 -2.46 10.84
C SER A 25 1.85 -3.91 10.98
N VAL A 26 1.92 -4.50 12.19
CA VAL A 26 1.41 -5.86 12.43
C VAL A 26 -0.12 -5.90 12.28
N TYR A 27 -0.81 -4.89 12.79
CA TYR A 27 -2.26 -4.76 12.65
C TYR A 27 -2.69 -4.65 11.17
N GLY A 28 -1.98 -3.86 10.37
CA GLY A 28 -2.23 -3.68 8.95
C GLY A 28 -1.92 -4.95 8.15
N ALA A 29 -0.71 -5.48 8.30
CA ALA A 29 -0.24 -6.66 7.56
C ALA A 29 -1.16 -7.88 7.78
N SER A 30 -1.53 -8.15 9.03
CA SER A 30 -2.39 -9.30 9.35
C SER A 30 -3.78 -9.21 8.72
N ARG A 31 -4.40 -8.03 8.64
CA ARG A 31 -5.70 -7.83 7.99
C ARG A 31 -5.62 -7.88 6.48
N THR A 32 -4.59 -7.27 5.90
CA THR A 32 -4.38 -7.34 4.45
C THR A 32 -4.16 -8.79 4.02
N LEU A 33 -3.37 -9.57 4.76
CA LEU A 33 -3.17 -11.00 4.49
C LEU A 33 -4.46 -11.81 4.65
N CYS A 34 -5.26 -11.53 5.68
CA CYS A 34 -6.56 -12.18 5.89
C CYS A 34 -7.52 -11.88 4.72
N ALA A 35 -7.64 -10.61 4.32
CA ALA A 35 -8.49 -10.20 3.19
C ALA A 35 -8.04 -10.84 1.86
N LEU A 36 -6.72 -10.96 1.63
CA LEU A 36 -6.19 -11.70 0.48
C LEU A 36 -6.56 -13.20 0.55
N ALA A 37 -6.53 -13.81 1.73
CA ALA A 37 -6.91 -15.21 1.91
C ALA A 37 -8.41 -15.45 1.71
N GLU A 38 -9.27 -14.50 2.11
CA GLU A 38 -10.72 -14.53 1.86
C GLU A 38 -11.05 -14.43 0.37
N CYS A 39 -10.25 -13.68 -0.40
CA CYS A 39 -10.38 -13.57 -1.86
C CYS A 39 -9.74 -14.75 -2.63
N ASP A 40 -9.37 -15.86 -1.96
CA ASP A 40 -8.62 -17.00 -2.51
C ASP A 40 -7.29 -16.59 -3.19
N GLN A 41 -6.71 -15.47 -2.73
CA GLN A 41 -5.42 -14.91 -3.18
C GLN A 41 -4.23 -15.28 -2.30
N ALA A 42 -4.48 -15.82 -1.12
CA ALA A 42 -3.46 -16.35 -0.22
C ALA A 42 -3.90 -17.72 0.35
N PRO A 43 -2.98 -18.49 0.98
CA PRO A 43 -3.32 -19.76 1.60
C PRO A 43 -4.45 -19.61 2.62
N LYS A 44 -5.46 -20.50 2.55
CA LYS A 44 -6.68 -20.45 3.40
C LYS A 44 -6.40 -20.46 4.91
N ILE A 45 -5.22 -20.94 5.32
CA ILE A 45 -4.76 -20.91 6.72
C ILE A 45 -4.72 -19.46 7.24
N LEU A 46 -4.39 -18.49 6.39
CA LEU A 46 -4.31 -17.07 6.74
C LEU A 46 -5.68 -16.38 6.88
N ALA A 47 -6.76 -17.01 6.41
CA ALA A 47 -8.14 -16.54 6.59
C ALA A 47 -8.76 -16.98 7.93
N TYR A 48 -8.00 -17.67 8.79
CA TYR A 48 -8.51 -18.08 10.10
C TYR A 48 -8.69 -16.88 11.04
N ILE A 49 -9.92 -16.66 11.49
CA ILE A 49 -10.30 -15.61 12.44
C ILE A 49 -10.75 -16.26 13.76
N ASP A 50 -10.13 -15.85 14.87
CA ASP A 50 -10.51 -16.28 16.22
C ASP A 50 -11.88 -15.68 16.63
N ARG A 51 -12.53 -16.24 17.66
CA ARG A 51 -13.82 -15.79 18.22
C ARG A 51 -13.86 -14.31 18.61
N LYS A 52 -12.70 -13.70 18.88
CA LYS A 52 -12.54 -12.27 19.17
C LYS A 52 -12.31 -11.40 17.93
N GLY A 53 -12.49 -11.92 16.72
CA GLY A 53 -12.29 -11.21 15.46
C GLY A 53 -10.83 -10.97 15.07
N ARG A 54 -9.91 -11.80 15.58
CA ARG A 54 -8.45 -11.62 15.40
C ARG A 54 -7.89 -12.65 14.41
N PRO A 55 -7.23 -12.24 13.31
CA PRO A 55 -6.63 -13.17 12.36
C PRO A 55 -5.31 -13.74 12.91
N LEU A 56 -5.40 -14.75 13.78
CA LEU A 56 -4.26 -15.23 14.59
C LEU A 56 -3.11 -15.77 13.73
N SER A 57 -3.41 -16.51 12.67
CA SER A 57 -2.42 -17.09 11.77
C SER A 57 -1.64 -16.01 11.00
N ALA A 58 -2.33 -14.96 10.54
CA ALA A 58 -1.70 -13.83 9.86
C ALA A 58 -0.87 -12.95 10.82
N VAL A 59 -1.30 -12.80 12.08
CA VAL A 59 -0.52 -12.13 13.13
C VAL A 59 0.75 -12.94 13.44
N ALA A 60 0.65 -14.26 13.62
CA ALA A 60 1.79 -15.11 13.88
C ALA A 60 2.83 -15.05 12.75
N LEU A 61 2.38 -15.06 11.49
CA LEU A 61 3.26 -14.88 10.34
C LEU A 61 3.96 -13.51 10.34
N SER A 62 3.21 -12.44 10.65
CA SER A 62 3.76 -11.09 10.73
C SER A 62 4.80 -10.95 11.84
N MET A 63 4.55 -11.55 13.01
CA MET A 63 5.52 -11.57 14.12
C MET A 63 6.73 -12.43 13.80
N PHE A 64 6.55 -13.54 13.09
CA PHE A 64 7.66 -14.40 12.63
C PHE A 64 8.62 -13.63 11.72
N LEU A 65 8.09 -12.85 10.77
CA LEU A 65 8.92 -11.95 9.96
C LEU A 65 9.59 -10.85 10.80
N GLY A 66 8.91 -10.38 11.86
CA GLY A 66 9.49 -9.46 12.84
C GLY A 66 10.76 -10.02 13.53
N PHE A 67 10.85 -11.34 13.73
CA PHE A 67 12.07 -11.95 14.27
C PHE A 67 13.29 -11.81 13.36
N MET A 68 13.12 -11.52 12.07
CA MET A 68 14.26 -11.20 11.19
C MET A 68 15.03 -9.96 11.65
N ALA A 69 14.46 -9.10 12.50
CA ALA A 69 15.17 -7.98 13.12
C ALA A 69 16.40 -8.44 13.95
N TYR A 70 16.38 -9.66 14.50
CA TYR A 70 17.53 -10.21 15.25
C TYR A 70 18.77 -10.46 14.37
N ILE A 71 18.62 -10.49 13.04
CA ILE A 71 19.77 -10.57 12.12
C ILE A 71 20.69 -9.35 12.29
N ASN A 72 20.17 -8.22 12.78
CA ASN A 72 20.98 -7.04 13.05
C ASN A 72 22.01 -7.24 14.18
N CYS A 73 21.88 -8.29 15.00
CA CYS A 73 22.86 -8.67 16.02
C CYS A 73 24.06 -9.44 15.45
N ALA A 74 24.00 -9.89 14.20
CA ALA A 74 25.10 -10.58 13.54
C ALA A 74 26.09 -9.59 12.90
N ASN A 75 27.30 -10.06 12.60
CA ASN A 75 28.36 -9.25 11.96
C ASN A 75 27.93 -8.67 10.60
N VAL A 76 27.00 -9.33 9.90
CA VAL A 76 26.41 -8.89 8.60
C VAL A 76 25.11 -8.11 8.77
N GLY A 77 24.71 -7.79 10.00
CA GLY A 77 23.44 -7.17 10.36
C GLY A 77 23.11 -5.88 9.59
N PRO A 78 24.02 -4.88 9.54
CA PRO A 78 23.77 -3.64 8.81
C PRO A 78 23.54 -3.83 7.31
N GLN A 79 24.23 -4.79 6.69
CA GLN A 79 24.04 -5.10 5.27
C GLN A 79 22.64 -5.64 5.03
N VAL A 80 22.22 -6.67 5.79
CA VAL A 80 20.89 -7.25 5.65
C VAL A 80 19.78 -6.25 5.98
N PHE A 81 19.99 -5.39 6.99
CA PHE A 81 19.05 -4.31 7.30
C PHE A 81 18.84 -3.36 6.12
N ASN A 82 19.92 -2.95 5.45
CA ASN A 82 19.83 -2.09 4.27
C ASN A 82 19.10 -2.77 3.12
N TRP A 83 19.25 -4.09 2.94
CA TRP A 83 18.50 -4.84 1.94
C TRP A 83 16.99 -4.85 2.25
N LEU A 84 16.61 -5.10 3.51
CA LEU A 84 15.21 -5.06 3.94
C LEU A 84 14.62 -3.66 3.80
N LEU A 85 15.39 -2.62 4.11
CA LEU A 85 14.97 -1.22 3.98
C LEU A 85 14.73 -0.86 2.50
N ALA A 86 15.66 -1.22 1.61
CA ALA A 86 15.51 -1.01 0.17
C ALA A 86 14.31 -1.78 -0.40
N LEU A 87 14.13 -3.03 0.04
CA LEU A 87 12.97 -3.85 -0.33
C LEU A 87 11.65 -3.19 0.07
N SER A 88 11.54 -2.72 1.32
CA SER A 88 10.35 -2.04 1.85
C SER A 88 10.06 -0.74 1.10
N GLY A 89 11.08 0.09 0.86
CA GLY A 89 10.92 1.36 0.14
C GLY A 89 10.43 1.14 -1.29
N LEU A 90 11.07 0.22 -2.01
CA LEU A 90 10.72 -0.06 -3.41
C LEU A 90 9.33 -0.72 -3.53
N SER A 91 8.95 -1.60 -2.59
CA SER A 91 7.61 -2.20 -2.54
C SER A 91 6.49 -1.16 -2.38
N SER A 92 6.78 -0.02 -1.74
CA SER A 92 5.80 1.06 -1.56
C SER A 92 5.43 1.70 -2.89
N PHE A 93 6.41 1.91 -3.80
CA PHE A 93 6.13 2.44 -5.14
C PHE A 93 5.26 1.49 -5.98
N PHE A 94 5.51 0.18 -5.89
CA PHE A 94 4.65 -0.81 -6.54
C PHE A 94 3.23 -0.80 -5.95
N THR A 95 3.11 -0.70 -4.63
CA THR A 95 1.81 -0.64 -3.94
C THR A 95 1.01 0.58 -4.39
N TRP A 96 1.56 1.79 -4.27
CA TRP A 96 0.90 3.02 -4.68
C TRP A 96 0.64 3.07 -6.20
N GLY A 97 1.60 2.63 -7.01
CA GLY A 97 1.43 2.50 -8.46
C GLY A 97 0.28 1.57 -8.83
N SER A 98 0.15 0.42 -8.16
CA SER A 98 -0.95 -0.52 -8.39
C SER A 98 -2.30 0.07 -7.98
N ILE A 99 -2.37 0.80 -6.86
CA ILE A 99 -3.59 1.50 -6.41
C ILE A 99 -4.01 2.55 -7.46
N CYS A 100 -3.08 3.37 -7.93
CA CYS A 100 -3.36 4.36 -8.96
C CYS A 100 -3.83 3.72 -10.27
N ALA A 101 -3.18 2.65 -10.72
CA ALA A 101 -3.56 1.92 -11.92
C ALA A 101 -4.96 1.27 -11.79
N CYS A 102 -5.25 0.63 -10.66
CA CYS A 102 -6.56 0.07 -10.35
C CYS A 102 -7.65 1.14 -10.33
N HIS A 103 -7.39 2.32 -9.75
CA HIS A 103 -8.36 3.41 -9.73
C HIS A 103 -8.63 3.97 -11.14
N ILE A 104 -7.61 4.12 -11.99
CA ILE A 104 -7.79 4.54 -13.39
C ILE A 104 -8.67 3.52 -14.14
N MET A 105 -8.35 2.22 -14.02
CA MET A 105 -9.12 1.14 -14.65
C MET A 105 -10.56 1.09 -14.15
N PHE A 106 -10.77 1.24 -12.84
CA PHE A 106 -12.11 1.32 -12.24
C PHE A 106 -12.91 2.48 -12.81
N ARG A 107 -12.33 3.69 -12.89
CA ARG A 107 -13.02 4.87 -13.41
C ARG A 107 -13.34 4.75 -14.91
N LEU A 108 -12.47 4.11 -15.68
CA LEU A 108 -12.72 3.82 -17.09
C LEU A 108 -13.85 2.81 -17.26
N ALA A 109 -13.86 1.73 -16.47
CA ALA A 109 -14.92 0.72 -16.48
C ALA A 109 -16.28 1.31 -16.06
N TRP A 110 -16.29 2.13 -15.00
CA TRP A 110 -17.49 2.82 -14.49
C TRP A 110 -18.16 3.65 -15.58
N LYS A 111 -17.36 4.47 -16.29
CA LYS A 111 -17.84 5.31 -17.39
C LYS A 111 -18.35 4.48 -18.58
N GLN A 112 -17.65 3.39 -18.93
CA GLN A 112 -18.04 2.54 -20.07
C GLN A 112 -19.32 1.74 -19.81
N GLN A 113 -19.60 1.38 -18.55
CA GLN A 113 -20.80 0.66 -18.16
C GLN A 113 -22.02 1.58 -17.94
N GLY A 114 -21.90 2.87 -18.26
CA GLY A 114 -23.00 3.84 -18.21
C GLY A 114 -23.32 4.38 -16.82
N HIS A 115 -22.48 4.12 -15.83
CA HIS A 115 -22.69 4.61 -14.47
C HIS A 115 -22.25 6.08 -14.33
N THR A 116 -23.02 6.83 -13.54
CA THR A 116 -22.74 8.24 -13.25
C THR A 116 -21.84 8.39 -12.03
N LEU A 117 -21.18 9.55 -11.89
CA LEU A 117 -20.35 9.84 -10.71
C LEU A 117 -21.18 10.09 -9.44
N GLU A 118 -22.47 10.38 -9.59
CA GLU A 118 -23.39 10.62 -8.47
C GLU A 118 -23.78 9.33 -7.74
N GLU A 119 -23.58 8.17 -8.37
CA GLU A 119 -23.81 6.87 -7.75
C GLU A 119 -22.67 6.44 -6.81
N LEU A 120 -21.54 7.14 -6.84
CA LEU A 120 -20.38 6.87 -6.00
C LEU A 120 -20.51 7.62 -4.67
N ILE A 121 -20.40 6.89 -3.56
CA ILE A 121 -20.35 7.46 -2.20
C ILE A 121 -19.21 8.48 -2.09
N PHE A 122 -18.07 8.18 -2.72
CA PHE A 122 -16.90 9.03 -2.68
C PHE A 122 -16.35 9.27 -4.09
N VAL A 123 -16.15 10.54 -4.42
CA VAL A 123 -15.51 10.97 -5.66
C VAL A 123 -14.20 11.66 -5.30
N ALA A 124 -13.08 11.10 -5.78
CA ALA A 124 -11.77 11.69 -5.57
C ALA A 124 -11.73 13.14 -6.09
N PRO A 125 -11.21 14.11 -5.30
CA PRO A 125 -11.26 15.54 -5.62
C PRO A 125 -10.51 15.89 -6.92
N PHE A 126 -9.37 15.23 -7.17
CA PHE A 126 -8.59 15.36 -8.40
C PHE A 126 -8.98 14.37 -9.51
N GLY A 127 -10.04 13.60 -9.28
CA GLY A 127 -10.58 12.63 -10.25
C GLY A 127 -9.54 11.62 -10.76
N ILE A 128 -9.63 11.32 -12.06
CA ILE A 128 -8.72 10.39 -12.74
C ILE A 128 -7.32 11.01 -12.91
N TRP A 129 -7.25 12.31 -13.16
CA TRP A 129 -5.99 13.02 -13.40
C TRP A 129 -5.03 12.95 -12.21
N GLY A 130 -5.55 13.06 -10.98
CA GLY A 130 -4.73 12.87 -9.78
C GLY A 130 -4.07 11.49 -9.73
N SER A 131 -4.79 10.44 -10.15
CA SER A 131 -4.24 9.08 -10.22
C SER A 131 -3.28 8.87 -11.39
N VAL A 132 -3.49 9.55 -12.52
CA VAL A 132 -2.56 9.52 -13.66
C VAL A 132 -1.24 10.18 -13.28
N VAL A 133 -1.29 11.36 -12.64
CA VAL A 133 -0.09 12.05 -12.13
C VAL A 133 0.59 11.20 -11.07
N GLY A 134 -0.16 10.63 -10.12
CA GLY A 134 0.38 9.73 -9.09
C GLY A 134 1.07 8.51 -9.70
N LEU A 135 0.47 7.88 -10.71
CA LEU A 135 1.09 6.76 -11.42
C LEU A 135 2.36 7.18 -12.16
N ALA A 136 2.34 8.32 -12.86
CA ALA A 136 3.50 8.87 -13.56
C ALA A 136 4.66 9.18 -12.60
N LEU A 137 4.36 9.75 -11.43
CA LEU A 137 5.36 10.01 -10.38
C LEU A 137 5.94 8.71 -9.82
N ASN A 138 5.13 7.68 -9.56
CA ASN A 138 5.63 6.37 -9.14
C ASN A 138 6.57 5.75 -10.19
N ILE A 139 6.19 5.82 -11.48
CA ILE A 139 7.06 5.34 -12.58
C ILE A 139 8.36 6.14 -12.64
N LEU A 140 8.30 7.46 -12.50
CA LEU A 140 9.49 8.31 -12.48
C LEU A 140 10.42 7.96 -11.31
N CYS A 141 9.86 7.75 -10.11
CA CYS A 141 10.62 7.30 -8.94
C CYS A 141 11.26 5.92 -9.17
N LEU A 142 10.57 4.99 -9.82
CA LEU A 142 11.14 3.69 -10.19
C LEU A 142 12.32 3.83 -11.17
N ILE A 143 12.21 4.71 -12.16
CA ILE A 143 13.30 5.02 -13.11
C ILE A 143 14.49 5.65 -12.38
N ALA A 144 14.23 6.62 -11.50
CA ALA A 144 15.28 7.26 -10.69
C ALA A 144 15.98 6.26 -9.78
N GLN A 145 15.22 5.37 -9.12
CA GLN A 145 15.76 4.31 -8.27
C GLN A 145 16.59 3.32 -9.08
N PHE A 146 16.14 2.95 -10.28
CA PHE A 146 16.90 2.09 -11.19
C PHE A 146 18.22 2.74 -11.62
N TYR A 147 18.20 4.05 -11.93
CA TYR A 147 19.41 4.80 -12.25
C TYR A 147 20.43 4.79 -11.11
N ILE A 148 19.98 5.06 -9.87
CA ILE A 148 20.84 5.02 -8.67
C ILE A 148 21.38 3.61 -8.42
N ALA A 149 20.59 2.57 -8.70
CA ALA A 149 21.01 1.18 -8.55
C ALA A 149 22.09 0.77 -9.57
N VAL A 150 22.06 1.31 -10.80
CA VAL A 150 23.06 1.01 -11.85
C VAL A 150 24.28 1.92 -11.75
N PHE A 151 24.09 3.20 -11.44
CA PHE A 151 25.13 4.22 -11.32
C PHE A 151 25.16 4.78 -9.88
N PRO A 152 25.76 4.05 -8.93
CA PRO A 152 25.87 4.52 -7.55
C PRO A 152 26.79 5.76 -7.48
N GLN A 153 26.41 6.76 -6.69
CA GLN A 153 27.15 8.04 -6.65
C GLN A 153 28.59 7.93 -6.13
N ASN A 154 28.91 6.86 -5.38
CA ASN A 154 30.19 6.70 -4.69
C ASN A 154 30.98 5.45 -5.15
N GLY A 155 30.73 4.90 -6.35
CA GLY A 155 31.42 3.67 -6.77
C GLY A 155 31.24 3.27 -8.23
N GLN A 156 31.92 2.19 -8.61
CA GLN A 156 31.72 1.55 -9.91
C GLN A 156 30.45 0.70 -9.90
N PRO A 157 29.79 0.51 -11.06
CA PRO A 157 28.63 -0.37 -11.18
C PRO A 157 28.99 -1.80 -10.75
N ASN A 158 28.36 -2.28 -9.67
CA ASN A 158 28.53 -3.65 -9.19
C ASN A 158 27.18 -4.37 -9.12
N ALA A 159 27.16 -5.66 -9.48
CA ALA A 159 25.94 -6.45 -9.47
C ALA A 159 25.33 -6.55 -8.07
N GLU A 160 26.15 -6.68 -7.03
CA GLU A 160 25.70 -6.75 -5.64
C GLU A 160 24.96 -5.47 -5.20
N GLY A 161 25.50 -4.29 -5.52
CA GLY A 161 24.85 -3.01 -5.20
C GLY A 161 23.54 -2.81 -5.95
N PHE A 162 23.48 -3.24 -7.22
CA PHE A 162 22.25 -3.23 -8.00
C PHE A 162 21.17 -4.10 -7.36
N PHE A 163 21.49 -5.36 -7.04
CA PHE A 163 20.51 -6.26 -6.42
C PHE A 163 20.14 -5.80 -5.01
N GLN A 164 21.07 -5.25 -4.23
CA GLN A 164 20.78 -4.67 -2.93
C GLN A 164 19.76 -3.52 -3.01
N ALA A 165 19.88 -2.63 -4.00
CA ALA A 165 19.02 -1.46 -4.13
C ALA A 165 17.71 -1.72 -4.89
N TYR A 166 17.67 -2.77 -5.74
CA TYR A 166 16.56 -3.03 -6.66
C TYR A 166 15.91 -4.41 -6.50
N LEU A 167 16.19 -5.13 -5.40
CA LEU A 167 15.70 -6.50 -5.16
C LEU A 167 14.18 -6.64 -5.22
N ALA A 168 13.43 -5.60 -4.84
CA ALA A 168 11.97 -5.70 -4.80
C ALA A 168 11.34 -5.89 -6.18
N ALA A 169 11.91 -5.29 -7.23
CA ALA A 169 11.36 -5.38 -8.58
C ALA A 169 11.33 -6.83 -9.13
N PRO A 170 12.43 -7.61 -9.12
CA PRO A 170 12.38 -9.01 -9.55
C PRO A 170 11.49 -9.87 -8.64
N ILE A 171 11.45 -9.61 -7.33
CA ILE A 171 10.56 -10.34 -6.41
C ILE A 171 9.09 -10.08 -6.76
N VAL A 172 8.68 -8.82 -6.93
CA VAL A 172 7.32 -8.44 -7.30
C VAL A 172 6.95 -9.02 -8.67
N LEU A 173 7.86 -8.94 -9.64
CA LEU A 173 7.65 -9.49 -10.97
C LEU A 173 7.49 -11.02 -10.92
N LEU A 174 8.34 -11.72 -10.16
CA LEU A 174 8.25 -13.16 -9.96
C LEU A 174 6.91 -13.55 -9.31
N MET A 175 6.50 -12.84 -8.25
CA MET A 175 5.22 -13.08 -7.59
C MET A 175 4.03 -12.83 -8.54
N TYR A 176 4.08 -11.77 -9.34
CA TYR A 176 3.06 -11.47 -10.33
C TYR A 176 2.97 -12.54 -11.42
N ILE A 177 4.11 -12.96 -11.98
CA ILE A 177 4.17 -14.00 -13.01
C ILE A 177 3.70 -15.34 -12.45
N LEU A 178 4.17 -15.73 -11.27
CA LEU A 178 3.76 -16.97 -10.59
C LEU A 178 2.25 -16.99 -10.37
N TRP A 179 1.69 -15.90 -9.86
CA TRP A 179 0.23 -15.76 -9.69
C TRP A 179 -0.51 -15.92 -11.02
N LYS A 180 -0.03 -15.25 -12.08
CA LYS A 180 -0.64 -15.28 -13.40
C LYS A 180 -0.59 -16.67 -14.05
N ILE A 181 0.49 -17.41 -13.85
CA ILE A 181 0.64 -18.79 -14.35
C ILE A 181 -0.27 -19.74 -13.56
N LEU A 182 -0.26 -19.66 -12.23
CA LEU A 182 -1.04 -20.54 -11.35
C LEU A 182 -2.55 -20.35 -11.51
N LYS A 183 -3.02 -19.09 -11.53
CA LYS A 183 -4.44 -18.76 -11.59
C LYS A 183 -4.97 -18.51 -12.99
N ARG A 184 -4.09 -18.48 -14.01
CA ARG A 184 -4.43 -18.24 -15.42
C ARG A 184 -5.41 -17.07 -15.61
N SER A 185 -5.21 -16.00 -14.85
CA SER A 185 -6.16 -14.88 -14.82
C SER A 185 -6.12 -14.09 -16.13
N PRO A 186 -7.27 -13.78 -16.76
CA PRO A 186 -7.31 -13.02 -17.99
C PRO A 186 -6.84 -11.57 -17.78
N PHE A 187 -6.30 -10.95 -18.83
CA PHE A 187 -6.10 -9.50 -18.83
C PHE A 187 -7.46 -8.81 -18.84
N MET A 188 -7.79 -8.16 -17.73
CA MET A 188 -9.09 -7.54 -17.51
C MET A 188 -9.23 -6.28 -18.38
N ARG A 189 -10.24 -6.26 -19.26
CA ARG A 189 -10.59 -5.07 -20.05
C ARG A 189 -11.60 -4.22 -19.27
N PRO A 190 -11.60 -2.87 -19.42
CA PRO A 190 -12.55 -2.01 -18.71
C PRO A 190 -14.02 -2.40 -18.93
N SER A 191 -14.37 -2.92 -20.11
CA SER A 191 -15.74 -3.35 -20.44
C SER A 191 -16.19 -4.64 -19.74
N THR A 192 -15.26 -5.48 -19.29
CA THR A 192 -15.56 -6.79 -18.69
C THR A 192 -15.28 -6.82 -17.19
N ILE A 193 -14.97 -5.67 -16.57
CA ILE A 193 -14.72 -5.58 -15.13
C ILE A 193 -16.03 -5.77 -14.39
N ASP A 194 -16.06 -6.70 -13.44
CA ASP A 194 -17.20 -6.84 -12.54
C ASP A 194 -17.19 -5.73 -11.49
N LEU A 195 -18.20 -4.86 -11.55
CA LEU A 195 -18.41 -3.74 -10.62
C LEU A 195 -19.54 -4.02 -9.61
N LYS A 196 -20.19 -5.19 -9.70
CA LYS A 196 -21.41 -5.52 -8.95
C LYS A 196 -21.13 -6.50 -7.82
N THR A 197 -20.30 -7.51 -8.05
CA THR A 197 -20.01 -8.55 -7.04
C THR A 197 -19.29 -7.97 -5.82
N GLY A 198 -19.77 -8.30 -4.62
CA GLY A 198 -19.19 -7.84 -3.35
C GLY A 198 -19.50 -6.39 -2.99
N ARG A 199 -20.33 -5.68 -3.77
CA ARG A 199 -20.83 -4.35 -3.39
C ARG A 199 -21.67 -4.48 -2.12
N ARG A 200 -21.31 -3.74 -1.07
CA ARG A 200 -22.17 -3.59 0.11
C ARG A 200 -23.47 -2.91 -0.35
N LEU A 201 -24.60 -3.63 -0.26
CA LEU A 201 -25.96 -3.13 -0.53
C LEU A 201 -26.45 -2.22 0.61
N ILE A 202 -25.62 -1.29 1.04
CA ILE A 202 -26.05 -0.20 1.91
C ILE A 202 -26.79 0.78 0.99
N ASP A 203 -27.94 1.30 1.42
CA ASP A 203 -28.80 2.22 0.67
C ASP A 203 -28.03 3.51 0.34
N THR A 204 -27.23 3.42 -0.72
CA THR A 204 -26.18 4.39 -1.06
C THR A 204 -26.79 5.76 -1.36
N SER A 205 -28.01 5.74 -1.91
CA SER A 205 -28.85 6.91 -2.17
C SER A 205 -29.13 7.71 -0.89
N GLN A 206 -29.54 7.07 0.19
CA GLN A 206 -29.90 7.75 1.44
C GLN A 206 -28.69 8.45 2.06
N PHE A 207 -27.54 7.76 2.14
CA PHE A 207 -26.31 8.36 2.66
C PHE A 207 -25.82 9.54 1.82
N ILE A 208 -25.94 9.44 0.48
CA ILE A 208 -25.53 10.53 -0.42
C ILE A 208 -26.46 11.74 -0.27
N GLU A 209 -27.76 11.51 -0.09
CA GLU A 209 -28.76 12.56 0.14
C GLU A 209 -28.57 13.24 1.51
N GLU A 210 -28.36 12.45 2.57
CA GLU A 210 -28.03 12.96 3.91
C GLU A 210 -26.75 13.79 3.89
N GLU A 211 -25.69 13.30 3.25
CA GLU A 211 -24.43 14.03 3.14
C GLU A 211 -24.59 15.31 2.29
N ARG A 212 -25.40 15.27 1.23
CA ARG A 212 -25.70 16.46 0.40
C ARG A 212 -26.49 17.49 1.21
N ALA A 213 -27.46 17.06 2.03
CA ALA A 213 -28.24 17.93 2.92
C ALA A 213 -27.36 18.57 4.00
N GLU A 214 -26.47 17.78 4.62
CA GLU A 214 -25.48 18.30 5.57
C GLU A 214 -24.53 19.31 4.91
N ARG A 215 -24.01 19.01 3.70
CA ARG A 215 -23.13 19.93 2.96
C ARG A 215 -23.82 21.25 2.63
N MET A 216 -25.13 21.24 2.35
CA MET A 216 -25.92 22.46 2.14
C MET A 216 -26.13 23.28 3.41
N SER A 217 -26.02 22.68 4.60
CA SER A 217 -26.04 23.41 5.87
C SER A 217 -24.69 24.05 6.23
N TRP A 218 -23.60 23.64 5.58
CA TRP A 218 -22.26 24.09 5.98
C TRP A 218 -21.94 25.53 5.55
N PRO A 219 -21.21 26.29 6.40
CA PRO A 219 -20.70 27.61 6.05
C PRO A 219 -19.66 27.54 4.92
N LEU A 220 -19.55 28.64 4.14
CA LEU A 220 -18.73 28.72 2.93
C LEU A 220 -17.26 28.32 3.14
N TRP A 221 -16.66 28.66 4.28
CA TRP A 221 -15.26 28.30 4.59
C TRP A 221 -15.07 26.78 4.71
N LYS A 222 -16.04 26.06 5.30
CA LYS A 222 -16.00 24.61 5.48
C LYS A 222 -16.18 23.89 4.14
N ARG A 223 -17.02 24.43 3.24
CA ARG A 223 -17.17 23.92 1.88
C ARG A 223 -15.90 24.11 1.04
N PHE A 224 -15.23 25.25 1.21
CA PHE A 224 -13.97 25.51 0.52
C PHE A 224 -12.86 24.58 1.03
N TYR A 225 -12.73 24.43 2.35
CA TYR A 225 -11.79 23.50 2.98
C TYR A 225 -12.01 22.04 2.51
N TYR A 226 -13.26 21.58 2.50
CA TYR A 226 -13.62 20.22 2.06
C TYR A 226 -13.40 19.97 0.56
N LYS A 227 -13.37 21.02 -0.28
CA LYS A 227 -12.99 20.85 -1.69
C LYS A 227 -11.48 20.73 -1.88
N LEU A 228 -10.70 21.23 -0.92
CA LEU A 228 -9.24 21.29 -0.98
C LEU A 228 -8.58 20.09 -0.26
N CYS A 229 -9.20 19.58 0.80
CA CYS A 229 -8.77 18.45 1.63
C CYS A 229 -9.75 17.27 1.47
#